data_AF-A0A8T1SWB5-F1
#
_entry.id   AF-A0A8T1SWB5-F1
#
_cell.length_a   1.000
_cell.length_b   1.000
_cell.length_c   1.000
_cell.angle_alpha   90.00
_cell.angle_beta   90.00
_cell.angle_gamma   90.00
#
_symmetry.space_group_name_H-M   'P 1'
#
loop_
_entity.id
_entity.type
_entity.pdbx_description
1 polymer ?
#
loop_
_entity_poly.entity_id
_entity_poly.type
_entity_poly.pdbx_seq_one_letter_code
_entity_poly.pdbx_strand_id
1 'polypeptide(L)'
;EIRECGVGFAVRNSLLGMVEPGQQGTERLLSLRLHTSTGPVNLISVYAPTLGATRDTKDEFYDQLDTIIRSIPKEEYLILLGDFNARVGADHGFWPSCLGKFGVGEMNENGQRLLEQCSYHDLSITNSFF
;
A
#
# COMPACT_ATOMS: atom_id res chain seq x y z
N GLU A 1 18.78 14.60 15.35
CA GLU A 1 17.37 14.20 15.17
C GLU A 1 17.30 12.71 14.94
N ILE A 2 16.39 12.02 15.64
CA ILE A 2 16.07 10.63 15.33
C ILE A 2 15.13 10.67 14.12
N ARG A 3 15.52 10.07 13.00
CA ARG A 3 14.60 9.85 11.87
C ARG A 3 13.70 8.68 12.26
N GLU A 4 12.44 8.97 12.60
CA GLU A 4 11.45 7.97 13.01
C GLU A 4 10.71 7.33 11.82
N CYS A 5 10.91 7.86 10.61
CA CYS A 5 10.20 7.48 9.39
C CYS A 5 11.16 7.31 8.21
N GLY A 6 10.83 6.42 7.28
CA GLY A 6 11.57 6.28 6.03
C GLY A 6 10.97 5.22 5.11
N VAL A 7 10.59 5.65 3.91
CA VAL A 7 10.28 4.80 2.76
C VAL A 7 11.36 4.97 1.70
N GLY A 8 11.56 3.94 0.89
CA GLY A 8 12.60 3.97 -0.14
C GLY A 8 12.46 2.82 -1.14
N PHE A 9 13.09 3.02 -2.30
CA PHE A 9 13.28 1.98 -3.30
C PHE A 9 14.77 1.80 -3.55
N ALA A 10 15.23 0.55 -3.50
CA ALA A 10 16.53 0.17 -4.03
C ALA A 10 16.32 -0.41 -5.43
N VAL A 11 16.79 0.29 -6.46
CA VAL A 11 16.60 -0.11 -7.86
C VAL A 11 17.91 -0.62 -8.44
N ARG A 12 17.88 -1.81 -9.03
CA ARG A 12 19.03 -2.37 -9.75
C ARG A 12 19.35 -1.50 -10.97
N ASN A 13 20.63 -1.22 -11.21
CA ASN A 13 21.08 -0.35 -12.32
C ASN A 13 20.50 -0.72 -13.70
N SER A 14 20.31 -2.01 -13.97
CA SER A 14 19.73 -2.49 -15.23
C SER A 14 18.27 -2.06 -15.45
N LEU A 15 17.56 -1.65 -14.40
CA LEU A 15 16.16 -1.22 -14.44
C LEU A 15 16.03 0.31 -14.50
N LEU A 16 17.11 1.07 -14.35
CA LEU A 16 17.03 2.54 -14.28
C LEU A 16 16.45 3.17 -15.54
N GLY A 17 16.67 2.57 -16.71
CA GLY A 17 16.06 3.03 -17.97
C GLY A 17 14.54 2.88 -18.03
N MET A 18 13.96 2.09 -17.11
CA MET A 18 12.51 1.89 -17.00
C MET A 18 11.89 2.79 -15.92
N VAL A 19 12.70 3.42 -15.07
CA VAL A 19 12.24 4.18 -13.91
C VAL A 19 11.75 5.56 -14.33
N GLU A 20 10.51 5.86 -13.98
CA GLU A 20 9.98 7.20 -13.86
C GLU A 20 9.73 7.48 -12.37
N PRO A 21 10.50 8.39 -11.73
CA PRO A 21 10.24 8.78 -10.35
C PRO A 21 8.81 9.34 -10.23
N GLY A 22 8.07 8.91 -9.20
CA GLY A 22 6.73 9.45 -8.93
C GLY A 22 6.76 10.90 -8.48
N GLN A 23 5.58 11.49 -8.28
CA GLN A 23 5.46 12.79 -7.63
C GLN A 23 5.97 12.76 -6.18
N GLN A 24 6.18 13.95 -5.59
CA GLN A 24 6.65 14.11 -4.22
C GLN A 24 5.85 13.22 -3.25
N GLY A 25 6.56 12.29 -2.60
CA GLY A 25 6.01 11.46 -1.53
C GLY A 25 6.03 12.17 -0.18
N THR A 26 5.50 11.51 0.83
CA THR A 26 5.64 11.92 2.23
C THR A 26 6.77 11.12 2.89
N GLU A 27 7.01 11.34 4.19
CA GLU A 27 7.91 10.49 4.97
C GLU A 27 7.46 9.01 5.08
N ARG A 28 6.22 8.71 4.68
CA ARG A 28 5.55 7.40 4.81
C ARG A 28 5.01 6.82 3.52
N LEU A 29 5.00 7.60 2.44
CA LEU A 29 4.48 7.21 1.13
C LEU A 29 5.47 7.63 0.06
N LEU A 30 5.94 6.69 -0.76
CA LEU A 30 6.83 6.99 -1.89
C LEU A 30 6.37 6.22 -3.12
N SER A 31 6.16 6.94 -4.22
CA SER A 31 5.73 6.37 -5.49
C SER A 31 6.89 6.22 -6.48
N LEU A 32 6.90 5.11 -7.21
CA LEU A 32 7.82 4.82 -8.29
C LEU A 32 7.04 4.20 -9.44
N ARG A 33 7.21 4.71 -10.65
CA ARG A 33 6.58 4.15 -11.83
C ARG A 33 7.63 3.46 -12.69
N LEU A 34 7.31 2.26 -13.17
CA LEU A 34 8.16 1.45 -14.04
C LEU A 34 7.49 1.29 -15.41
N HIS A 35 8.20 1.67 -16.47
CA HIS A 35 7.81 1.41 -17.85
C HIS A 35 8.24 0.01 -18.26
N THR A 36 7.30 -0.93 -18.24
CA THR A 36 7.55 -2.32 -18.65
C THR A 36 7.02 -2.58 -20.05
N SER A 37 7.44 -3.68 -20.68
CA SER A 37 6.94 -4.09 -22.00
C SER A 37 5.45 -4.41 -22.01
N THR A 38 4.87 -4.74 -20.85
CA THR A 38 3.45 -5.04 -20.67
C THR A 38 2.62 -3.82 -20.25
N GLY A 39 3.24 -2.64 -20.16
CA GLY A 39 2.62 -1.40 -19.74
C GLY A 39 3.23 -0.82 -18.45
N PRO A 40 2.78 0.38 -18.03
CA PRO A 40 3.27 1.00 -16.81
C PRO A 40 2.85 0.23 -15.55
N VAL A 41 3.77 0.13 -14.59
CA VAL A 41 3.53 -0.44 -13.25
C VAL A 41 3.84 0.63 -12.20
N ASN A 42 2.85 0.95 -11.39
CA ASN A 42 2.94 1.93 -10.31
C ASN A 42 3.21 1.20 -8.99
N LEU A 43 4.33 1.50 -8.37
CA LEU A 43 4.74 0.96 -7.08
C LEU A 43 4.58 2.05 -6.02
N ILE A 44 3.89 1.76 -4.94
CA ILE A 44 3.78 2.66 -3.79
C ILE A 44 4.40 1.96 -2.58
N SER A 45 5.53 2.49 -2.11
CA SER A 45 6.18 2.07 -0.88
C SER A 45 5.54 2.79 0.30
N VAL A 46 5.09 2.01 1.28
CA VAL A 46 4.25 2.44 2.38
C VAL A 46 4.90 2.12 3.72
N TYR A 47 4.81 3.07 4.64
CA TYR A 47 5.02 2.85 6.07
C TYR A 47 3.90 3.50 6.89
N ALA A 48 2.82 2.75 7.13
CA ALA A 48 1.65 3.27 7.82
C ALA A 48 1.95 3.59 9.30
N PRO A 49 1.20 4.52 9.92
CA PRO A 49 1.32 4.80 11.35
C PRO A 49 1.11 3.55 12.22
N THR A 50 1.81 3.47 13.35
CA THR A 50 1.67 2.36 14.28
C THR A 50 0.31 2.39 14.98
N LEU A 51 -0.04 1.30 15.68
CA LEU A 51 -1.33 1.24 16.41
C LEU A 51 -1.48 2.32 17.48
N GLY A 52 -0.37 2.82 18.04
CA GLY A 52 -0.38 3.89 19.05
C GLY A 52 -0.51 5.29 18.47
N ALA A 53 -0.47 5.47 17.15
CA ALA A 53 -0.72 6.76 16.52
C ALA A 53 -2.17 7.20 16.76
N THR A 54 -2.40 8.52 16.75
CA THR A 54 -3.74 9.08 16.88
C THR A 54 -4.60 8.67 15.69
N ARG A 55 -5.91 8.70 15.88
CA ARG A 55 -6.87 8.44 14.81
C ARG A 55 -6.67 9.40 13.65
N ASP A 56 -6.49 10.68 13.92
CA ASP A 56 -6.28 11.73 12.90
C ASP A 56 -5.04 11.46 12.05
N THR A 57 -3.93 11.02 12.66
CA THR A 57 -2.72 10.65 11.89
C THR A 57 -2.94 9.43 11.00
N LYS A 58 -3.75 8.47 11.45
CA LYS A 58 -4.13 7.31 10.61
C LYS A 58 -5.07 7.74 9.48
N ASP A 59 -6.07 8.55 9.78
CA ASP A 59 -7.02 9.09 8.80
C ASP A 59 -6.27 9.87 7.70
N GLU A 60 -5.41 10.82 8.09
CA GLU A 60 -4.60 11.60 7.15
C GLU A 60 -3.70 10.71 6.27
N PHE A 61 -3.07 9.69 6.85
CA PHE A 61 -2.25 8.75 6.09
C PHE A 61 -3.06 8.00 5.03
N TYR A 62 -4.24 7.47 5.39
CA TYR A 62 -5.08 6.72 4.43
C TYR A 62 -5.73 7.64 3.39
N ASP A 63 -6.04 8.88 3.72
CA ASP A 63 -6.53 9.89 2.77
C ASP A 63 -5.46 10.28 1.74
N GLN A 64 -4.21 10.44 2.18
CA GLN A 64 -3.07 10.66 1.29
C GLN A 64 -2.84 9.47 0.37
N LEU A 65 -2.91 8.24 0.91
CA LEU A 65 -2.79 7.02 0.12
C LEU A 65 -3.92 6.92 -0.93
N ASP A 66 -5.17 7.16 -0.54
CA ASP A 66 -6.33 7.19 -1.45
C ASP A 66 -6.13 8.20 -2.58
N THR A 67 -5.62 9.40 -2.26
CA THR A 67 -5.31 10.44 -3.25
C THR A 67 -4.29 9.96 -4.28
N ILE A 68 -3.22 9.30 -3.84
CA ILE A 68 -2.20 8.76 -4.75
C ILE A 68 -2.81 7.65 -5.63
N ILE A 69 -3.58 6.73 -5.05
CA ILE A 69 -4.21 5.63 -5.81
C ILE A 69 -5.15 6.18 -6.89
N ARG A 70 -5.98 7.18 -6.57
CA ARG A 70 -6.89 7.82 -7.54
C ARG A 70 -6.17 8.56 -8.67
N SER A 71 -4.94 9.01 -8.44
CA SER A 71 -4.14 9.69 -9.47
C SER A 71 -3.61 8.73 -10.54
N ILE A 72 -3.63 7.42 -10.26
CA ILE A 72 -3.13 6.39 -11.17
C ILE A 72 -4.25 5.99 -12.14
N PRO A 73 -3.99 5.96 -13.46
CA PRO A 73 -4.96 5.47 -14.43
C PRO A 73 -5.38 4.03 -14.15
N LYS A 74 -6.69 3.73 -14.28
CA LYS A 74 -7.25 2.42 -13.93
C LYS A 74 -6.75 1.28 -14.81
N GLU A 75 -6.24 1.61 -16.00
CA GLU A 75 -5.67 0.66 -16.96
C GLU A 75 -4.23 0.26 -16.61
N GLU A 76 -3.60 0.96 -15.67
CA GLU A 76 -2.22 0.69 -15.24
C GLU A 76 -2.19 -0.23 -14.03
N TYR A 77 -1.10 -0.99 -13.91
CA TYR A 77 -0.90 -1.86 -12.76
C TYR A 77 -0.54 -1.03 -11.53
N LEU A 78 -1.11 -1.37 -10.38
CA LEU A 78 -0.79 -0.80 -9.08
C LEU A 78 -0.36 -1.91 -8.13
N ILE A 79 0.78 -1.70 -7.47
CA ILE A 79 1.25 -2.55 -6.38
C ILE A 79 1.57 -1.69 -5.17
N LEU A 80 0.85 -1.94 -4.08
CA LEU A 80 1.16 -1.40 -2.77
C LEU A 80 2.15 -2.33 -2.06
N LEU A 81 3.22 -1.76 -1.51
CA LEU A 81 4.32 -2.49 -0.90
C LEU A 81 4.68 -1.84 0.44
N GLY A 82 5.23 -2.61 1.36
CA GLY A 82 5.76 -2.10 2.62
C GLY A 82 4.97 -2.55 3.84
N ASP A 83 5.03 -1.76 4.91
CA ASP A 83 4.48 -2.12 6.21
C ASP A 83 3.28 -1.23 6.55
N PHE A 84 2.09 -1.85 6.57
CA PHE A 84 0.84 -1.20 6.91
C PHE A 84 0.55 -1.21 8.42
N ASN A 85 1.43 -1.80 9.24
CA ASN A 85 1.19 -2.02 10.67
C ASN A 85 -0.19 -2.67 10.94
N ALA A 86 -0.63 -3.50 10.00
CA ALA A 86 -1.98 -4.02 9.89
C ALA A 86 -2.03 -5.51 10.20
N ARG A 87 -3.01 -5.91 11.00
CA ARG A 87 -3.44 -7.30 11.16
C ARG A 87 -4.85 -7.39 10.64
N VAL A 88 -5.04 -8.14 9.56
CA VAL A 88 -6.32 -8.23 8.83
C VAL A 88 -7.19 -9.39 9.30
N GLY A 89 -6.66 -10.25 10.17
CA GLY A 89 -7.38 -11.37 10.77
C GLY A 89 -7.70 -12.49 9.76
N ALA A 90 -8.76 -13.24 10.04
CA ALA A 90 -9.19 -14.44 9.32
C ALA A 90 -10.55 -14.30 8.62
N ASP A 91 -11.10 -13.09 8.57
CA ASP A 91 -12.49 -12.80 8.21
C ASP A 91 -12.76 -12.77 6.70
N HIS A 92 -12.25 -13.77 5.96
CA HIS A 92 -12.44 -13.88 4.50
C HIS A 92 -13.90 -13.78 4.06
N GLY A 93 -14.83 -14.35 4.83
CA GLY A 93 -16.26 -14.31 4.51
C GLY A 93 -16.84 -12.89 4.41
N PHE A 94 -16.24 -11.93 5.12
CA PHE A 94 -16.62 -10.52 5.06
C PHE A 94 -15.85 -9.73 3.99
N TRP A 95 -14.66 -10.22 3.58
CA TRP A 95 -13.76 -9.55 2.63
C TRP A 95 -13.28 -10.47 1.49
N PRO A 96 -14.18 -11.15 0.75
CA PRO A 96 -13.79 -12.25 -0.14
C PRO A 96 -12.97 -11.83 -1.36
N SER A 97 -13.06 -10.57 -1.79
CA SER A 97 -12.27 -10.00 -2.89
C SER A 97 -10.87 -9.52 -2.46
N CYS A 98 -10.72 -9.13 -1.19
CA CYS A 98 -9.51 -8.48 -0.70
C CYS A 98 -8.62 -9.40 0.13
N LEU A 99 -9.21 -10.37 0.83
CA LEU A 99 -8.52 -11.22 1.80
C LEU A 99 -8.61 -12.68 1.36
N GLY A 100 -7.53 -13.44 1.48
CA GLY A 100 -7.53 -14.88 1.25
C GLY A 100 -8.09 -15.69 2.44
N LYS A 101 -8.28 -17.00 2.24
CA LYS A 101 -9.09 -17.86 3.14
C LYS A 101 -8.46 -18.22 4.47
N PHE A 102 -7.16 -18.04 4.61
CA PHE A 102 -6.36 -18.68 5.65
C PHE A 102 -5.65 -17.66 6.56
N GLY A 103 -6.20 -16.45 6.67
CA GLY A 103 -5.72 -15.46 7.63
C GLY A 103 -5.76 -15.96 9.08
N VAL A 104 -4.97 -15.36 9.96
CA VAL A 104 -4.84 -15.76 11.38
C VAL A 104 -4.88 -14.54 12.29
N GLY A 105 -5.46 -14.70 13.47
CA GLY A 105 -5.54 -13.67 14.50
C GLY A 105 -6.73 -12.74 14.34
N GLU A 106 -6.79 -11.72 15.19
CA GLU A 106 -7.86 -10.72 15.19
C GLU A 106 -7.45 -9.49 14.39
N MET A 107 -8.43 -8.94 13.67
CA MET A 107 -8.28 -7.69 12.94
C MET A 107 -8.00 -6.54 13.91
N ASN A 108 -6.98 -5.71 13.62
CA ASN A 108 -6.74 -4.46 14.34
C ASN A 108 -7.27 -3.26 13.54
N GLU A 109 -7.25 -2.06 14.15
CA GLU A 109 -7.77 -0.84 13.51
C GLU A 109 -7.12 -0.57 12.15
N ASN A 110 -5.79 -0.72 12.04
CA ASN A 110 -5.08 -0.55 10.77
C ASN A 110 -5.49 -1.63 9.74
N GLY A 111 -5.76 -2.85 10.17
CA GLY A 111 -6.26 -3.93 9.32
C GLY A 111 -7.64 -3.65 8.74
N GLN A 112 -8.54 -3.10 9.56
CA GLN A 112 -9.85 -2.67 9.08
C GLN A 112 -9.72 -1.59 8.01
N ARG A 113 -8.94 -0.53 8.28
CA ARG A 113 -8.71 0.57 7.34
C ARG A 113 -8.08 0.11 6.02
N LEU A 114 -7.12 -0.82 6.11
CA LEU A 114 -6.50 -1.42 4.94
C LEU A 114 -7.52 -2.22 4.12
N LEU A 115 -8.35 -3.05 4.76
CA LEU A 115 -9.37 -3.84 4.06
C LEU A 115 -10.44 -2.95 3.43
N GLU A 116 -10.88 -1.89 4.11
CA GLU A 116 -11.81 -0.90 3.56
C GLU A 116 -11.22 -0.21 2.32
N GLN A 117 -9.95 0.21 2.37
CA GLN A 117 -9.27 0.79 1.20
C GLN A 117 -9.08 -0.22 0.06
N CYS A 118 -8.65 -1.44 0.38
CA CYS A 118 -8.52 -2.49 -0.62
C CYS A 118 -9.87 -2.80 -1.29
N SER A 119 -10.95 -2.87 -0.52
CA SER A 119 -12.28 -3.11 -1.06
C SER A 119 -12.79 -1.96 -1.89
N TYR A 120 -12.42 -0.72 -1.56
CA TYR A 120 -12.84 0.46 -2.30
C TYR A 120 -12.13 0.58 -3.66
N HIS A 121 -10.87 0.18 -3.74
CA HIS A 121 -10.05 0.25 -4.97
C HIS A 121 -9.90 -1.09 -5.70
N ASP A 122 -10.71 -2.09 -5.37
CA ASP A 122 -10.64 -3.44 -5.95
C ASP A 122 -9.24 -4.10 -5.85
N LEU A 123 -8.54 -3.86 -4.73
CA LEU A 123 -7.22 -4.42 -4.45
C LEU A 123 -7.32 -5.69 -3.59
N SER A 124 -6.32 -6.55 -3.74
CA SER A 124 -6.18 -7.79 -2.99
C SER A 124 -4.89 -7.83 -2.19
N ILE A 125 -4.98 -8.30 -0.95
CA ILE A 125 -3.87 -8.48 -0.02
C ILE A 125 -3.15 -9.78 -0.38
N THR A 126 -2.19 -9.69 -1.30
CA THR A 126 -1.58 -10.86 -1.96
C THR A 126 -0.93 -11.85 -1.00
N ASN A 127 -0.36 -11.39 0.12
CA ASN A 127 0.24 -12.25 1.15
C ASN A 127 -0.79 -13.10 1.94
N SER A 128 -2.09 -12.91 1.70
CA SER A 128 -3.14 -13.75 2.29
C SER A 128 -3.69 -14.82 1.34
N PHE A 129 -3.36 -14.75 0.04
CA PHE A 129 -3.80 -15.70 -0.98
C PHE A 129 -2.73 -16.78 -1.20
N PHE A 130 -2.74 -17.79 -0.33
CA PHE A 130 -1.90 -18.98 -0.42
C PHE A 130 -2.73 -20.26 -0.59
#